data_AF-A0A1X3P9E0-F1
#
_entry.id   AF-A0A1X3P9E0-F1
#
_cell.length_a   1.000
_cell.length_b   1.000
_cell.length_c   1.000
_cell.angle_alpha   90.00
_cell.angle_beta   90.00
_cell.angle_gamma   90.00
#
_symmetry.space_group_name_H-M   'P 1'
#
loop_
_entity.id
_entity.type
_entity.pdbx_description
1 polymer ?
#
loop_
_entity_poly.entity_id
_entity_poly.type
_entity_poly.pdbx_seq_one_letter_code
_entity_poly.pdbx_strand_id
1 'polypeptide(L)'
;MLEAQIDADDLEAVEYAVEELTGFMDAFREDVDGHPMVGVTDGQLSVTQEYTENRRGRRVLQVTFYASGPVGVAQPHAFDRLGSAAGSLVDHLQADGIVVSEIRWSEHPYRKRAF
;
A
#
# COMPACT_ATOMS: atom_id res chain seq x y z
N MET A 1 4.33 4.44 -7.94
CA MET A 1 3.61 4.34 -6.64
C MET A 1 2.19 3.98 -6.99
N LEU A 2 1.56 3.12 -6.19
CA LEU A 2 0.18 2.70 -6.38
C LEU A 2 -0.57 2.99 -5.09
N GLU A 3 -1.63 3.78 -5.16
CA GLU A 3 -2.47 4.13 -4.04
C GLU A 3 -3.80 3.37 -4.14
N ALA A 4 -4.29 2.86 -3.01
CA ALA A 4 -5.58 2.22 -2.84
C ALA A 4 -6.37 2.99 -1.79
N GLN A 5 -7.51 3.57 -2.17
CA GLN A 5 -8.47 4.10 -1.22
C GLN A 5 -9.55 3.03 -0.98
N ILE A 6 -9.60 2.52 0.25
CA ILE A 6 -10.44 1.39 0.64
C ILE A 6 -11.57 1.90 1.53
N ASP A 7 -12.80 1.77 1.04
CA ASP A 7 -14.03 2.01 1.78
C ASP A 7 -14.59 0.65 2.23
N ALA A 8 -14.65 0.42 3.54
CA ALA A 8 -15.18 -0.79 4.14
C ALA A 8 -15.97 -0.43 5.40
N ASP A 9 -16.87 -1.33 5.81
CA ASP A 9 -17.65 -1.15 7.05
C ASP A 9 -16.78 -1.34 8.29
N ASP A 10 -15.73 -2.17 8.18
CA ASP A 10 -14.74 -2.41 9.23
C ASP A 10 -13.34 -2.07 8.69
N LEU A 11 -12.93 -0.82 8.87
CA LEU A 11 -11.61 -0.35 8.43
C LEU A 11 -10.48 -0.89 9.32
N GLU A 12 -10.75 -1.27 10.57
CA GLU A 12 -9.75 -1.87 11.47
C GLU A 12 -9.38 -3.27 10.98
N ALA A 13 -10.36 -4.06 10.50
CA ALA A 13 -10.08 -5.33 9.87
C ALA A 13 -9.23 -5.19 8.60
N VAL A 14 -9.49 -4.16 7.78
CA VAL A 14 -8.66 -3.85 6.59
C VAL A 14 -7.23 -3.48 7.00
N GLU A 15 -7.06 -2.65 8.02
CA GLU A 15 -5.76 -2.27 8.56
C GLU A 15 -4.96 -3.51 9.00
N TYR A 16 -5.61 -4.39 9.77
CA TYR A 16 -5.00 -5.63 10.23
C TYR A 16 -4.61 -6.57 9.06
N ALA A 17 -5.47 -6.68 8.04
CA ALA A 17 -5.17 -7.44 6.81
C ALA A 17 -3.95 -6.87 6.04
N VAL A 18 -3.80 -5.55 6.00
CA VAL A 18 -2.62 -4.89 5.40
C VAL A 18 -1.37 -5.20 6.23
N GLU A 19 -1.46 -5.14 7.55
CA GLU A 19 -0.35 -5.47 8.46
C GLU A 19 0.10 -6.93 8.30
N GLU A 20 -0.84 -7.87 8.22
CA GLU A 20 -0.54 -9.28 7.97
C GLU A 20 0.10 -9.51 6.59
N LEU A 21 -0.39 -8.86 5.54
CA LEU A 21 0.22 -8.90 4.21
C LEU A 21 1.68 -8.45 4.23
N THR A 22 2.00 -7.46 5.08
CA THR A 22 3.36 -6.96 5.26
C THR A 22 4.19 -7.77 6.27
N GLY A 23 3.59 -8.78 6.90
CA GLY A 23 4.28 -9.76 7.74
C GLY A 23 4.79 -9.25 9.09
N PHE A 24 4.11 -8.27 9.71
CA PHE A 24 4.57 -7.65 10.98
C PHE A 24 6.03 -7.15 10.92
N MET A 25 6.48 -6.65 9.76
CA MET A 25 7.83 -6.10 9.68
C MET A 25 7.91 -4.77 10.43
N ASP A 26 8.90 -4.60 11.30
CA ASP A 26 9.20 -3.31 11.93
C ASP A 26 9.38 -2.22 10.86
N ALA A 27 9.02 -0.98 11.20
CA ALA A 27 9.22 0.17 10.33
C ALA A 27 10.67 0.19 9.81
N PHE A 28 10.82 0.00 8.50
CA PHE A 28 12.14 -0.17 7.89
C PHE A 28 12.70 1.14 7.32
N ARG A 29 11.80 2.08 6.94
CA ARG A 29 12.10 3.41 6.36
C ARG A 29 10.97 4.40 6.61
N GLU A 30 11.22 5.69 6.35
CA GLU A 30 10.19 6.73 6.24
C GLU A 30 9.94 7.08 4.76
N ASP A 31 8.70 7.44 4.42
CA ASP A 31 8.32 7.93 3.10
C ASP A 31 8.83 9.38 2.87
N VAL A 32 8.45 9.99 1.74
CA VAL A 32 8.89 11.35 1.39
C VAL A 32 8.35 12.43 2.32
N ASP A 33 7.29 12.13 3.06
CA ASP A 33 6.61 13.04 3.98
C ASP A 33 6.92 12.66 5.46
N GLY A 34 7.80 11.68 5.69
CA GLY A 34 8.26 11.26 7.01
C GLY A 34 7.40 10.17 7.66
N HIS A 35 6.45 9.55 6.95
CA HIS A 35 5.61 8.50 7.51
C HIS A 35 6.35 7.16 7.53
N PRO A 36 6.21 6.36 8.60
CA PRO A 36 6.83 5.05 8.66
C PRO A 36 6.28 4.13 7.57
N MET A 37 7.19 3.45 6.86
CA MET A 37 6.90 2.48 5.83
C MET A 37 7.21 1.06 6.30
N VAL A 38 6.31 0.14 5.99
CA VAL A 38 6.46 -1.30 6.28
C VAL A 38 6.94 -2.03 5.02
N GLY A 39 7.95 -2.90 5.13
CA GLY A 39 8.45 -3.68 3.99
C GLY A 39 7.56 -4.88 3.68
N VAL A 40 7.36 -5.21 2.40
CA VAL A 40 6.48 -6.34 2.01
C VAL A 40 7.28 -7.54 1.47
N THR A 41 8.50 -7.34 0.96
CA THR A 41 9.46 -8.42 0.62
C THR A 41 10.75 -7.80 0.07
N ASP A 42 11.90 -8.43 0.31
CA ASP A 42 13.25 -8.12 -0.22
C ASP A 42 13.72 -6.64 -0.14
N GLY A 43 13.08 -5.80 0.66
CA GLY A 43 13.37 -4.37 0.79
C GLY A 43 13.04 -3.53 -0.47
N GLN A 44 12.32 -4.11 -1.43
CA GLN A 44 12.01 -3.50 -2.73
C GLN A 44 10.54 -3.07 -2.87
N LEU A 45 9.67 -3.54 -1.99
CA LEU A 45 8.30 -3.05 -1.85
C LEU A 45 8.08 -2.57 -0.42
N SER A 46 7.50 -1.39 -0.27
CA SER A 46 7.08 -0.86 1.01
C SER A 46 5.67 -0.27 0.94
N VAL A 47 4.99 -0.23 2.08
CA VAL A 47 3.60 0.22 2.20
C VAL A 47 3.49 1.28 3.29
N THR A 48 2.71 2.32 3.04
CA THR A 48 2.17 3.19 4.10
C THR A 48 0.66 3.06 4.13
N GLN A 49 0.06 3.35 5.29
CA GLN A 49 -1.37 3.44 5.43
C GLN A 49 -1.74 4.67 6.27
N GLU A 50 -2.84 5.32 5.91
CA GLU A 50 -3.39 6.43 6.68
C GLU A 50 -4.91 6.46 6.57
N TYR A 51 -5.56 6.98 7.60
CA TYR A 51 -6.99 7.28 7.53
C TYR A 51 -7.21 8.62 6.84
N THR A 52 -8.03 8.63 5.80
CA THR A 52 -8.41 9.85 5.07
C THR A 52 -9.93 9.94 4.92
N GLU A 53 -10.41 11.07 4.38
CA GLU A 53 -11.80 11.26 4.01
C GLU A 53 -11.94 11.22 2.49
N ASN A 54 -12.88 10.40 2.00
CA ASN A 54 -13.20 10.40 0.58
C ASN A 54 -14.02 11.66 0.20
N ARG A 55 -14.29 11.84 -1.10
CA ARG A 55 -15.07 13.00 -1.62
C ARG A 55 -16.50 13.10 -1.07
N ARG A 56 -17.01 12.08 -0.40
CA ARG A 56 -18.33 12.04 0.24
C ARG A 56 -18.26 12.29 1.74
N GLY A 57 -17.08 12.59 2.29
CA GLY A 57 -16.85 12.79 3.72
C GLY A 57 -16.90 11.50 4.53
N ARG A 58 -16.77 10.32 3.90
CA ARG A 58 -16.64 9.06 4.63
C ARG A 58 -15.17 8.80 4.93
N ARG A 59 -14.90 8.32 6.13
CA ARG A 59 -13.59 7.79 6.51
C ARG A 59 -13.27 6.58 5.64
N VAL A 60 -12.07 6.54 5.09
CA VAL A 60 -11.54 5.43 4.28
C VAL A 60 -10.09 5.16 4.70
N LEU A 61 -9.60 3.96 4.44
CA LEU A 61 -8.19 3.63 4.61
C LEU A 61 -7.47 3.86 3.29
N GLN A 62 -6.48 4.75 3.28
CA GLN A 62 -5.60 4.96 2.13
C GLN A 62 -4.34 4.14 2.34
N VAL A 63 -4.08 3.20 1.43
CA VAL A 63 -2.91 2.33 1.43
C VAL A 63 -2.04 2.69 0.23
N THR A 64 -0.78 3.04 0.46
CA THR A 64 0.16 3.45 -0.59
C THR A 64 1.30 2.46 -0.72
N PHE A 65 1.38 1.82 -1.88
CA PHE A 65 2.44 0.92 -2.26
C PHE A 65 3.57 1.67 -2.99
N TYR A 66 4.78 1.47 -2.48
CA TYR A 66 6.02 2.00 -3.01
C TYR A 66 6.90 0.85 -3.51
N ALA A 67 7.07 0.77 -4.83
CA ALA A 67 8.09 -0.10 -5.42
C ALA A 67 9.40 0.70 -5.55
N SER A 68 10.40 0.32 -4.76
CA SER A 68 11.75 0.86 -4.82
C SER A 68 12.63 -0.05 -5.67
N GLY A 69 13.24 0.49 -6.73
CA GLY A 69 14.39 -0.14 -7.36
C GLY A 69 15.66 0.03 -6.51
N PRO A 70 16.76 -0.70 -6.83
CA PRO A 70 18.08 -0.38 -6.31
C PRO A 70 18.40 1.12 -6.51
N VAL A 71 19.11 1.73 -5.55
CA VAL A 71 19.52 3.13 -5.65
C VAL A 71 20.25 3.36 -6.98
N GLY A 72 19.78 4.32 -7.77
CA GLY A 72 20.36 4.66 -9.08
C GLY A 72 19.90 3.83 -10.28
N VAL A 73 19.00 2.84 -10.09
CA VAL A 73 18.51 1.98 -11.18
C VAL A 73 16.99 2.13 -11.35
N ALA A 74 16.56 2.62 -12.52
CA ALA A 74 15.16 2.53 -12.92
C ALA A 74 14.82 1.06 -13.18
N GLN A 75 14.02 0.44 -12.33
CA GLN A 75 13.62 -0.96 -12.50
C GLN A 75 12.34 -1.06 -13.33
N PRO A 76 12.37 -1.70 -14.52
CA PRO A 76 11.23 -1.80 -15.42
C PRO A 76 10.06 -2.62 -14.82
N HIS A 77 10.35 -3.54 -13.89
CA HIS A 77 9.34 -4.39 -13.22
C HIS A 77 8.81 -3.81 -11.90
N ALA A 78 8.99 -2.52 -11.65
CA ALA A 78 8.42 -1.88 -10.46
C ALA A 78 6.88 -1.93 -10.49
N PHE A 79 6.27 -1.72 -11.66
CA PHE A 79 4.81 -1.76 -11.82
C PHE A 79 4.22 -3.17 -11.72
N ASP A 80 4.87 -4.17 -12.31
CA ASP A 80 4.44 -5.58 -12.20
C ASP A 80 4.34 -6.01 -10.72
N ARG A 81 5.27 -5.54 -9.88
CA ARG A 81 5.28 -5.80 -8.44
C ARG A 81 4.19 -5.06 -7.68
N LEU A 82 3.88 -3.82 -8.07
CA LEU A 82 2.74 -3.08 -7.51
C LEU A 82 1.42 -3.79 -7.84
N GLY A 83 1.27 -4.29 -9.08
CA GLY A 83 0.11 -5.07 -9.49
C GLY A 83 -0.01 -6.39 -8.73
N SER A 84 1.10 -7.10 -8.51
CA SER A 84 1.10 -8.31 -7.69
C SER A 84 0.71 -8.02 -6.24
N ALA A 85 1.23 -6.94 -5.64
CA ALA A 85 0.90 -6.55 -4.27
C ALA A 85 -0.58 -6.16 -4.12
N ALA A 86 -1.12 -5.45 -5.13
CA ALA A 86 -2.55 -5.13 -5.19
C ALA A 86 -3.42 -6.39 -5.29
N GLY A 87 -3.03 -7.36 -6.11
CA GLY A 87 -3.70 -8.65 -6.20
C GLY A 87 -3.67 -9.40 -4.86
N SER A 88 -2.50 -9.51 -4.24
CA SER A 88 -2.36 -10.16 -2.93
C SER A 88 -3.17 -9.48 -1.84
N LEU A 89 -3.29 -8.15 -1.83
CA LEU A 89 -4.16 -7.44 -0.88
C LEU A 89 -5.63 -7.83 -1.08
N VAL A 90 -6.11 -7.83 -2.34
CA VAL A 90 -7.50 -8.21 -2.64
C VAL A 90 -7.77 -9.66 -2.25
N ASP A 91 -6.85 -10.57 -2.56
CA ASP A 91 -6.96 -11.98 -2.21
C ASP A 91 -6.98 -12.17 -0.69
N HIS A 92 -6.15 -11.44 0.06
CA HIS A 92 -6.09 -11.50 1.53
C HIS A 92 -7.37 -10.97 2.18
N LEU A 93 -7.86 -9.80 1.73
CA LEU A 93 -9.13 -9.25 2.20
C LEU A 93 -10.30 -10.21 1.96
N GLN A 94 -10.32 -10.90 0.82
CA GLN A 94 -11.33 -11.92 0.51
C GLN A 94 -11.18 -13.18 1.37
N ALA A 95 -9.95 -13.64 1.60
CA ALA A 95 -9.67 -14.80 2.43
C ALA A 95 -10.12 -14.60 3.88
N ASP A 96 -9.94 -13.39 4.41
CA ASP A 96 -10.36 -13.01 5.76
C ASP A 96 -11.86 -12.66 5.85
N GLY A 97 -12.58 -12.69 4.72
CA GLY A 97 -14.01 -12.38 4.65
C GLY A 97 -14.35 -10.92 4.92
N ILE A 98 -13.39 -10.01 4.73
CA ILE A 98 -13.56 -8.58 4.97
C ILE A 98 -14.43 -7.98 3.86
N VAL A 99 -15.55 -7.39 4.25
CA VAL A 99 -16.51 -6.79 3.33
C VAL A 99 -16.05 -5.38 2.96
N VAL A 100 -15.48 -5.27 1.76
CA VAL A 100 -15.06 -3.99 1.18
C VAL A 100 -16.17 -3.47 0.27
N SER A 101 -16.59 -2.22 0.51
CA SER A 101 -17.59 -1.53 -0.31
C SER A 101 -17.00 -1.04 -1.63
N GLU A 102 -15.80 -0.46 -1.60
CA GLU A 102 -15.10 0.06 -2.77
C GLU A 102 -13.59 0.05 -2.56
N ILE A 103 -12.83 -0.30 -3.60
CA ILE A 103 -11.38 -0.02 -3.67
C ILE A 103 -11.14 0.84 -4.90
N ARG A 104 -10.59 2.03 -4.68
CA ARG A 104 -10.19 2.93 -5.76
C ARG A 104 -8.68 2.96 -5.90
N TRP A 105 -8.20 2.48 -7.04
CA TRP A 105 -6.78 2.46 -7.37
C TRP A 105 -6.36 3.72 -8.13
N SER A 106 -5.25 4.32 -7.71
CA SER A 106 -4.62 5.46 -8.39
C SER A 106 -3.13 5.17 -8.61
N GLU A 107 -2.71 5.18 -9.87
CA GLU A 107 -1.30 5.05 -10.22
C GLU A 107 -0.63 6.42 -10.30
N HIS A 108 0.52 6.55 -9.65
CA HIS A 108 1.33 7.76 -9.71
C HIS A 108 2.68 7.47 -10.38
N PRO A 109 3.15 8.39 -11.25
CA PRO A 109 4.41 8.23 -11.96
C PRO A 109 5.57 8.04 -10.98
N TYR A 110 6.60 7.32 -11.42
CA TYR A 110 7.79 7.03 -10.62
C TYR A 110 8.41 8.33 -10.09
N ARG A 111 8.34 8.56 -8.78
CA ARG A 111 9.11 9.62 -8.13
C ARG A 111 10.54 9.13 -7.96
N LYS A 112 11.48 9.73 -8.70
CA LYS A 112 12.92 9.53 -8.45
C LYS A 112 13.20 9.94 -7.01
N ARG A 113 13.82 9.04 -6.22
CA ARG A 113 14.39 9.41 -4.92
C ARG A 113 15.47 10.46 -5.16
N ALA A 114 15.38 11.60 -4.46
CA ALA A 114 16.55 12.45 -4.29
C ALA A 114 17.57 11.67 -3.43
N PHE A 115 18.83 11.76 -3.83
CA PHE A 115 19.94 10.95 -3.33
C PHE A 115 20.05 10.93 -1.81
#